data_AF-A0A250XQ58-F1
#
_entry.id   AF-A0A250XQ58-F1
#
_cell.length_a   1.000
_cell.length_b   1.000
_cell.length_c   1.000
_cell.angle_alpha   90.00
_cell.angle_beta   90.00
_cell.angle_gamma   90.00
#
_symmetry.space_group_name_H-M   'P 1'
#
loop_
_entity.id
_entity.type
_entity.pdbx_description
1 polymer ?
#
loop_
_entity_poly.entity_id
_entity_poly.type
_entity_poly.pdbx_seq_one_letter_code
_entity_poly.pdbx_strand_id
1 'polypeptide(L)'
;MSRPKVDVSTDTVLQSTSSAKDETVPIVKGAFKAYKYNKLSKQQVLITCTVTASVITIGLSLWATIRSVRRRKKPQTGEKSQGKKCVATGLKATSRCVPLADGSACVVRRPIPADNSCMFNAVGYVMHHSKSKASFLRSVVAREVSSDPKEYSEVFLGMNNAAYCAWIMNRVNWGGGIELSIMAKHYGREIAAWNIETAKGLVFGEESGYQKQVMLIYNGIHYDALAISPGPKAPESEDVTEFNPRTKRGKMIVAAAQKLVELTNKGSQFVSNSPKLRCSDCKALFTSQIEMEKHAKASGHQKYDQVK
;
A
#
# COMPACT_ATOMS: atom_id res chain seq x y z
N MET A 1 -4.49 -70.30 -32.80
CA MET A 1 -4.69 -68.84 -32.63
C MET A 1 -3.38 -68.25 -32.16
N SER A 2 -2.66 -67.64 -33.11
CA SER A 2 -1.25 -67.28 -33.00
C SER A 2 -1.09 -65.91 -32.33
N ARG A 3 -0.27 -65.85 -31.28
CA ARG A 3 0.24 -64.58 -30.73
C ARG A 3 1.37 -64.06 -31.62
N PRO A 4 1.43 -62.77 -31.93
CA PRO A 4 2.68 -62.11 -32.26
C PRO A 4 3.21 -61.33 -31.04
N LYS A 5 4.51 -61.52 -30.76
CA LYS A 5 5.37 -60.57 -30.04
C LYS A 5 5.74 -59.46 -31.02
N VAL A 6 5.74 -58.20 -30.59
CA VAL A 6 6.52 -57.13 -31.22
C VAL A 6 7.06 -56.20 -30.13
N ASP A 7 8.28 -55.74 -30.40
CA ASP A 7 9.30 -55.20 -29.53
C ASP A 7 9.10 -53.81 -28.93
N VAL A 8 9.92 -53.60 -27.91
CA VAL A 8 10.30 -52.35 -27.25
C VAL A 8 10.94 -51.37 -28.23
N SER A 9 10.45 -50.12 -28.26
CA SER A 9 11.29 -48.97 -28.60
C SER A 9 11.02 -47.81 -27.63
N THR A 10 12.09 -47.33 -27.04
CA THR A 10 12.19 -46.11 -26.25
C THR A 10 12.05 -44.89 -27.16
N ASP A 11 11.19 -43.94 -26.82
CA ASP A 11 11.36 -42.55 -27.27
C ASP A 11 10.70 -41.52 -26.33
N THR A 12 11.58 -40.85 -25.60
CA THR A 12 11.65 -39.39 -25.44
C THR A 12 10.38 -38.60 -25.07
N VAL A 13 10.29 -38.27 -23.78
CA VAL A 13 9.42 -37.25 -23.20
C VAL A 13 9.75 -35.88 -23.80
N LEU A 14 8.90 -35.40 -24.72
CA LEU A 14 8.90 -34.02 -25.18
C LEU A 14 8.25 -33.11 -24.11
N GLN A 15 9.09 -32.47 -23.29
CA GLN A 15 8.71 -31.29 -22.54
C GLN A 15 8.51 -30.11 -23.51
N SER A 16 7.26 -29.78 -23.83
CA SER A 16 6.93 -28.52 -24.47
C SER A 16 6.91 -27.39 -23.44
N THR A 17 8.00 -26.65 -23.35
CA THR A 17 8.10 -25.39 -22.61
C THR A 17 7.42 -24.28 -23.42
N SER A 18 6.13 -24.05 -23.19
CA SER A 18 5.46 -22.85 -23.71
C SER A 18 5.88 -21.65 -22.87
N SER A 19 6.80 -20.87 -23.43
CA SER A 19 7.22 -19.55 -22.96
C SER A 19 6.01 -18.63 -22.78
N ALA A 20 5.62 -18.41 -21.52
CA ALA A 20 4.71 -17.33 -21.15
C ALA A 20 5.45 -16.01 -21.38
N LYS A 21 5.03 -15.25 -22.39
CA LYS A 21 5.52 -13.90 -22.63
C LYS A 21 5.15 -13.02 -21.44
N ASP A 22 6.17 -12.48 -20.80
CA ASP A 22 6.10 -11.56 -19.69
C ASP A 22 5.63 -10.17 -20.18
N GLU A 23 4.31 -9.95 -20.15
CA GLU A 23 3.67 -8.65 -20.44
C GLU A 23 3.25 -7.91 -19.14
N THR A 24 3.73 -8.33 -17.96
CA THR A 24 3.17 -7.87 -16.68
C THR A 24 3.75 -6.56 -16.12
N VAL A 25 4.76 -5.98 -16.79
CA VAL A 25 5.56 -4.87 -16.25
C VAL A 25 5.07 -3.42 -16.52
N PRO A 26 4.16 -3.09 -17.47
CA PRO A 26 3.76 -1.68 -17.71
C PRO A 26 2.79 -1.10 -16.67
N ILE A 27 1.93 -1.92 -16.06
CA ILE A 27 0.73 -1.47 -15.32
C ILE A 27 1.10 -0.75 -14.01
N VAL A 28 2.16 -1.21 -13.31
CA VAL A 28 2.58 -0.65 -12.01
C VAL A 28 3.14 0.77 -12.16
N LYS A 29 3.84 1.08 -13.27
CA LYS A 29 4.34 2.44 -13.55
C LYS A 29 3.19 3.40 -13.94
N GLY A 30 2.16 2.89 -14.63
CA GLY A 30 0.95 3.64 -14.99
C GLY A 30 0.15 4.12 -13.77
N ALA A 31 -0.04 3.25 -12.77
CA ALA A 31 -0.83 3.54 -11.58
C ALA A 31 -0.28 4.72 -10.74
N PHE A 32 1.04 4.85 -10.59
CA PHE A 32 1.66 5.99 -9.90
C PHE A 32 1.51 7.31 -10.67
N LYS A 33 1.54 7.25 -12.01
CA LYS A 33 1.37 8.42 -12.87
C LYS A 33 -0.09 8.87 -12.89
N ALA A 34 -1.05 7.94 -12.97
CA ALA A 34 -2.48 8.21 -12.92
C ALA A 34 -2.91 8.82 -11.58
N TYR A 35 -2.42 8.30 -10.44
CA TYR A 35 -2.69 8.91 -9.13
C TYR A 35 -2.13 10.33 -9.01
N LYS A 36 -0.88 10.56 -9.45
CA LYS A 36 -0.28 11.90 -9.48
C LYS A 36 -1.03 12.85 -10.44
N TYR A 37 -1.45 12.37 -11.60
CA TYR A 37 -2.22 13.15 -12.57
C TYR A 37 -3.57 13.57 -11.99
N ASN A 38 -4.29 12.64 -11.34
CA ASN A 38 -5.55 12.94 -10.69
C ASN A 38 -5.36 13.92 -9.50
N LYS A 39 -4.28 13.75 -8.70
CA LYS A 39 -3.88 14.70 -7.65
C LYS A 39 -3.67 16.13 -8.19
N LEU A 40 -2.97 16.27 -9.33
CA LEU A 40 -2.75 17.57 -9.97
C LEU A 40 -4.06 18.16 -10.55
N SER A 41 -4.88 17.35 -11.21
CA SER A 41 -6.14 17.81 -11.81
C SER A 41 -7.17 18.27 -10.77
N LYS A 42 -7.33 17.55 -9.65
CA LYS A 42 -8.22 17.95 -8.55
C LYS A 42 -7.71 19.20 -7.83
N GLN A 43 -6.39 19.35 -7.70
CA GLN A 43 -5.79 20.56 -7.12
C GLN A 43 -5.98 21.78 -8.03
N GLN A 44 -5.92 21.61 -9.36
CA GLN A 44 -6.27 22.68 -10.32
C GLN A 44 -7.75 23.07 -10.25
N VAL A 45 -8.66 22.10 -10.11
CA VAL A 45 -10.10 22.38 -9.92
C VAL A 45 -10.40 23.07 -8.58
N LEU A 46 -9.68 22.71 -7.51
CA LEU A 46 -9.83 23.37 -6.20
C LEU A 46 -9.29 24.81 -6.21
N ILE A 47 -8.22 25.08 -6.98
CA ILE A 47 -7.67 26.42 -7.17
C ILE A 47 -8.61 27.30 -8.01
N THR A 48 -9.36 26.74 -8.97
CA THR A 48 -10.37 27.51 -9.71
C THR A 48 -11.65 27.77 -8.92
N CYS A 49 -11.95 26.98 -7.88
CA CYS A 49 -13.13 27.18 -7.03
C CYS A 49 -12.93 28.15 -5.84
N THR A 50 -11.72 28.63 -5.55
CA THR A 50 -11.48 29.57 -4.43
C THR A 50 -11.48 31.05 -4.83
N VAL A 51 -11.75 31.38 -6.10
CA VAL A 51 -11.96 32.75 -6.56
C VAL A 51 -13.44 32.96 -6.87
N THR A 52 -14.29 33.06 -5.84
CA THR A 52 -15.62 33.74 -5.84
C THR A 52 -16.37 33.44 -4.54
N ALA A 53 -16.00 34.10 -3.44
CA ALA A 53 -16.92 34.34 -2.33
C ALA A 53 -16.37 35.44 -1.42
N SER A 54 -16.70 36.68 -1.76
CA SER A 54 -16.58 37.83 -0.85
C SER A 54 -17.97 38.40 -0.59
N VAL A 55 -18.13 38.91 0.64
CA VAL A 55 -19.17 39.82 1.15
C VAL A 55 -20.49 39.17 1.66
N ILE A 56 -20.70 39.21 2.99
CA ILE A 56 -21.72 40.04 3.68
C ILE A 56 -21.57 39.85 5.21
N THR A 57 -21.67 40.97 5.94
CA THR A 57 -21.40 41.14 7.38
C THR A 57 -22.67 41.65 8.09
N ILE A 58 -22.75 41.36 9.41
CA ILE A 58 -23.46 42.09 10.51
C ILE A 58 -24.84 41.55 10.96
N GLY A 59 -24.95 41.32 12.28
CA GLY A 59 -26.21 41.36 13.04
C GLY A 59 -26.14 40.79 14.47
N LEU A 60 -26.00 41.65 15.48
CA LEU A 60 -26.05 41.40 16.95
C LEU A 60 -27.43 40.83 17.39
N SER A 61 -27.63 40.08 18.49
CA SER A 61 -27.58 40.56 19.89
C SER A 61 -27.93 39.44 20.89
N LEU A 62 -27.43 39.63 22.12
CA LEU A 62 -27.66 38.96 23.41
C LEU A 62 -29.12 38.59 23.75
N TRP A 63 -29.32 37.59 24.62
CA TRP A 63 -30.03 37.71 25.92
C TRP A 63 -29.81 36.45 26.79
N ALA A 64 -29.86 36.66 28.10
CA ALA A 64 -29.21 35.86 29.14
C ALA A 64 -30.17 34.93 29.91
N THR A 65 -29.60 33.80 30.37
CA THR A 65 -29.72 33.12 31.68
C THR A 65 -31.09 32.94 32.36
N ILE A 66 -31.42 31.69 32.75
CA ILE A 66 -31.57 31.26 34.16
C ILE A 66 -31.53 29.72 34.30
N ARG A 67 -30.99 29.35 35.45
CA ARG A 67 -30.38 28.10 35.96
C ARG A 67 -31.45 27.16 36.53
N SER A 68 -31.32 25.85 36.29
CA SER A 68 -31.79 24.87 37.28
C SER A 68 -30.73 23.81 37.54
N VAL A 69 -30.44 23.68 38.81
CA VAL A 69 -29.44 22.83 39.43
C VAL A 69 -29.95 21.40 39.43
N ARG A 70 -29.25 20.47 38.77
CA ARG A 70 -29.36 19.05 39.10
C ARG A 70 -27.97 18.50 39.42
N ARG A 71 -27.68 18.46 40.72
CA ARG A 71 -26.63 17.63 41.32
C ARG A 71 -26.86 16.18 40.89
N ARG A 72 -25.98 15.62 40.06
CA ARG A 72 -25.81 14.17 39.95
C ARG A 72 -24.51 13.79 40.65
N LYS A 73 -24.67 12.89 41.63
CA LYS A 73 -23.64 12.35 42.51
C LYS A 73 -22.56 11.64 41.69
N LYS A 74 -21.29 11.87 42.05
CA LYS A 74 -20.17 10.97 41.73
C LYS A 74 -20.49 9.57 42.31
N PRO A 75 -20.34 8.49 41.55
CA PRO A 75 -19.98 7.20 42.11
C PRO A 75 -18.45 7.14 42.21
N GLN A 76 -17.94 7.09 43.44
CA GLN A 76 -16.60 6.57 43.72
C GLN A 76 -16.73 5.10 44.11
N THR A 77 -16.28 4.24 43.22
CA THR A 77 -15.74 2.89 43.49
C THR A 77 -14.81 2.67 42.29
N GLY A 78 -13.50 2.80 42.40
CA GLY A 78 -12.67 2.01 43.30
C GLY A 78 -12.22 0.71 42.66
N GLU A 79 -12.05 0.66 41.33
CA GLU A 79 -11.36 -0.45 40.67
C GLU A 79 -9.97 0.03 40.26
N LYS A 80 -8.95 -0.39 41.02
CA LYS A 80 -7.55 -0.26 40.61
C LYS A 80 -7.36 -1.14 39.37
N SER A 81 -7.51 -0.57 38.18
CA SER A 81 -6.93 -1.18 36.99
C SER A 81 -5.41 -1.15 37.19
N GLN A 82 -4.84 -2.26 37.63
CA GLN A 82 -3.41 -2.46 37.59
C GLN A 82 -2.97 -2.26 36.14
N GLY A 83 -2.38 -1.10 35.86
CA GLY A 83 -1.91 -0.78 34.52
C GLY A 83 -0.90 -1.84 34.11
N LYS A 84 -1.27 -2.67 33.12
CA LYS A 84 -0.29 -3.48 32.39
C LYS A 84 0.78 -2.49 31.92
N LYS A 85 1.98 -2.55 32.49
CA LYS A 85 3.13 -1.77 31.99
C LYS A 85 3.25 -2.07 30.50
N CYS A 86 3.15 -1.04 29.66
CA CYS A 86 3.36 -1.23 28.24
C CYS A 86 4.83 -1.65 28.02
N VAL A 87 5.01 -2.80 27.38
CA VAL A 87 6.31 -3.43 27.10
C VAL A 87 7.19 -2.56 26.18
N ALA A 88 6.60 -1.53 25.55
CA ALA A 88 7.33 -0.61 24.67
C ALA A 88 8.29 0.36 25.38
N THR A 89 8.18 0.51 26.71
CA THR A 89 9.05 1.42 27.46
C THR A 89 10.49 0.89 27.48
N GLY A 90 11.43 1.62 26.85
CA GLY A 90 12.86 1.24 26.79
C GLY A 90 13.24 0.34 25.60
N LEU A 91 12.31 0.04 24.69
CA LEU A 91 12.65 -0.66 23.44
C LEU A 91 13.58 0.21 22.56
N LYS A 92 14.58 -0.40 21.93
CA LYS A 92 15.40 0.25 20.91
C LYS A 92 14.69 0.20 19.56
N ALA A 93 14.77 1.28 18.79
CA ALA A 93 14.25 1.33 17.43
C ALA A 93 15.05 0.41 16.49
N THR A 94 14.34 -0.39 15.69
CA THR A 94 14.91 -1.33 14.72
C THR A 94 14.07 -1.31 13.43
N SER A 95 14.55 -1.97 12.38
CA SER A 95 13.80 -2.18 11.12
C SER A 95 12.51 -3.00 11.28
N ARG A 96 12.30 -3.64 12.44
CA ARG A 96 11.09 -4.44 12.73
C ARG A 96 10.13 -3.80 13.73
N CYS A 97 10.61 -2.82 14.49
CA CYS A 97 9.87 -2.23 15.60
C CYS A 97 10.42 -0.86 15.96
N VAL A 98 9.57 0.16 15.97
CA VAL A 98 9.92 1.51 16.41
C VAL A 98 8.93 1.96 17.50
N PRO A 99 9.40 2.26 18.73
CA PRO A 99 8.54 2.78 19.79
C PRO A 99 7.94 4.14 19.43
N LEU A 100 6.73 4.38 19.92
CA LEU A 100 6.15 5.72 19.92
C LEU A 100 6.94 6.62 20.86
N ALA A 101 6.95 7.93 20.59
CA ALA A 101 7.71 8.91 21.38
C ALA A 101 7.31 8.97 22.87
N ASP A 102 6.10 8.55 23.23
CA ASP A 102 5.62 8.47 24.62
C ASP A 102 5.86 7.09 25.27
N GLY A 103 6.48 6.14 24.55
CA GLY A 103 6.72 4.78 25.02
C GLY A 103 5.46 3.92 25.20
N SER A 104 4.29 4.39 24.74
CA SER A 104 3.00 3.74 25.01
C SER A 104 2.69 2.54 24.13
N ALA A 105 3.42 2.36 23.02
CA ALA A 105 3.31 1.26 22.07
C ALA A 105 4.51 1.33 21.09
N CYS A 106 4.55 0.47 20.09
CA CYS A 106 5.45 0.58 18.95
C CYS A 106 4.73 0.33 17.62
N VAL A 107 5.27 0.87 16.54
CA VAL A 107 4.91 0.46 15.18
C VAL A 107 5.75 -0.76 14.81
N VAL A 108 5.09 -1.83 14.37
CA VAL A 108 5.71 -3.11 13.99
C VAL A 108 5.33 -3.49 12.56
N ARG A 109 6.24 -4.18 11.88
CA ARG A 109 5.97 -4.81 10.57
C ARG A 109 5.42 -6.21 10.79
N ARG A 110 4.27 -6.52 10.20
CA ARG A 110 3.65 -7.85 10.19
C ARG A 110 3.83 -8.50 8.82
N PRO A 111 4.68 -9.53 8.70
CA PRO A 111 4.91 -10.24 7.45
C PRO A 111 3.62 -10.85 6.88
N ILE A 112 3.45 -10.71 5.58
CA ILE A 112 2.37 -11.25 4.75
C ILE A 112 2.98 -12.29 3.80
N PRO A 113 2.29 -13.42 3.53
CA PRO A 113 2.80 -14.40 2.57
C PRO A 113 3.06 -13.81 1.18
N ALA A 114 4.14 -14.24 0.53
CA ALA A 114 4.50 -13.83 -0.82
C ALA A 114 3.76 -14.67 -1.88
N ASP A 115 2.47 -14.39 -2.10
CA ASP A 115 1.54 -15.22 -2.88
C ASP A 115 0.90 -14.49 -4.09
N ASN A 116 1.60 -13.53 -4.70
CA ASN A 116 1.09 -12.58 -5.72
C ASN A 116 -0.13 -11.75 -5.28
N SER A 117 -0.60 -11.95 -4.05
CA SER A 117 -1.75 -11.27 -3.46
C SER A 117 -1.39 -10.53 -2.17
N CYS A 118 -0.09 -10.38 -1.89
CA CYS A 118 0.43 -9.72 -0.69
C CYS A 118 -0.18 -8.34 -0.44
N MET A 119 -0.38 -7.51 -1.47
CA MET A 119 -1.04 -6.21 -1.32
C MET A 119 -2.46 -6.34 -0.76
N PHE A 120 -3.27 -7.25 -1.33
CA PHE A 120 -4.62 -7.48 -0.85
C PHE A 120 -4.62 -8.10 0.54
N ASN A 121 -3.76 -9.08 0.81
CA ASN A 121 -3.68 -9.70 2.12
C ASN A 121 -3.16 -8.72 3.20
N ALA A 122 -2.29 -7.78 2.86
CA ALA A 122 -1.85 -6.71 3.74
C ALA A 122 -3.00 -5.74 4.06
N VAL A 123 -3.78 -5.32 3.05
CA VAL A 123 -5.02 -4.53 3.27
C VAL A 123 -6.03 -5.33 4.10
N GLY A 124 -6.17 -6.63 3.80
CA GLY A 124 -6.99 -7.57 4.55
C GLY A 124 -6.61 -7.62 6.02
N TYR A 125 -5.32 -7.60 6.32
CA TYR A 125 -4.83 -7.59 7.69
C TYR A 125 -5.19 -6.28 8.39
N VAL A 126 -4.88 -5.13 7.78
CA VAL A 126 -5.12 -3.84 8.44
C VAL A 126 -6.60 -3.46 8.56
N MET A 127 -7.47 -4.00 7.70
CA MET A 127 -8.92 -3.74 7.73
C MET A 127 -9.73 -4.83 8.46
N HIS A 128 -9.29 -6.09 8.42
CA HIS A 128 -10.06 -7.25 8.89
C HIS A 128 -9.28 -8.17 9.84
N HIS A 129 -8.06 -7.80 10.25
CA HIS A 129 -7.15 -8.65 11.04
C HIS A 129 -6.96 -10.06 10.44
N SER A 130 -6.98 -10.17 9.11
CA SER A 130 -6.90 -11.44 8.38
C SER A 130 -5.95 -11.34 7.19
N LYS A 131 -4.96 -12.24 7.13
CA LYS A 131 -3.97 -12.34 6.04
C LYS A 131 -4.48 -13.15 4.84
N SER A 132 -5.79 -13.43 4.76
CA SER A 132 -6.40 -14.32 3.76
C SER A 132 -7.64 -13.68 3.11
N LYS A 133 -7.58 -12.37 2.83
CA LYS A 133 -8.70 -11.60 2.24
C LYS A 133 -8.52 -11.28 0.76
N ALA A 134 -7.48 -11.80 0.11
CA ALA A 134 -7.19 -11.52 -1.30
C ALA A 134 -8.38 -11.67 -2.24
N SER A 135 -9.04 -12.83 -2.26
CA SER A 135 -10.17 -13.10 -3.16
C SER A 135 -11.34 -12.14 -2.93
N PHE A 136 -11.68 -11.89 -1.67
CA PHE A 136 -12.71 -10.93 -1.29
C PHE A 136 -12.38 -9.52 -1.79
N LEU A 137 -11.16 -9.05 -1.54
CA LEU A 137 -10.76 -7.68 -1.91
C LEU A 137 -10.61 -7.49 -3.41
N ARG A 138 -10.18 -8.51 -4.17
CA ARG A 138 -10.23 -8.47 -5.64
C ARG A 138 -11.66 -8.31 -6.15
N SER A 139 -12.60 -9.03 -5.54
CA SER A 139 -14.04 -8.91 -5.86
C SER A 139 -14.60 -7.54 -5.52
N VAL A 140 -14.17 -6.94 -4.40
CA VAL A 140 -14.49 -5.55 -4.05
C VAL A 140 -13.99 -4.61 -5.15
N VAL A 141 -12.71 -4.70 -5.53
CA VAL A 141 -12.14 -3.83 -6.57
C VAL A 141 -12.89 -3.98 -7.90
N ALA A 142 -13.11 -5.21 -8.38
CA ALA A 142 -13.82 -5.44 -9.63
C ALA A 142 -15.25 -4.87 -9.61
N ARG A 143 -15.94 -5.00 -8.46
CA ARG A 143 -17.27 -4.41 -8.27
C ARG A 143 -17.24 -2.89 -8.29
N GLU A 144 -16.33 -2.25 -7.57
CA GLU A 144 -16.21 -0.78 -7.58
C GLU A 144 -15.88 -0.28 -9.00
N VAL A 145 -14.95 -0.95 -9.70
CA VAL A 145 -14.55 -0.59 -11.08
C VAL A 145 -15.72 -0.69 -12.07
N SER A 146 -16.47 -1.78 -12.02
CA SER A 146 -17.63 -1.98 -12.90
C SER A 146 -18.81 -1.06 -12.58
N SER A 147 -18.91 -0.55 -11.34
CA SER A 147 -20.00 0.33 -10.92
C SER A 147 -19.91 1.75 -11.48
N ASP A 148 -18.70 2.22 -11.82
CA ASP A 148 -18.49 3.54 -12.42
C ASP A 148 -17.48 3.49 -13.58
N PRO A 149 -17.90 3.02 -14.77
CA PRO A 149 -17.02 2.96 -15.94
C PRO A 149 -16.55 4.33 -16.44
N LYS A 150 -17.20 5.42 -16.00
CA LYS A 150 -16.81 6.78 -16.35
C LYS A 150 -15.61 7.22 -15.52
N GLU A 151 -15.64 7.01 -14.20
CA GLU A 151 -14.48 7.24 -13.34
C GLU A 151 -13.35 6.27 -13.69
N TYR A 152 -13.66 4.98 -13.75
CA TYR A 152 -12.71 3.91 -14.06
C TYR A 152 -12.66 3.62 -15.56
N SER A 153 -12.30 4.67 -16.31
CA SER A 153 -12.14 4.63 -17.76
C SER A 153 -10.86 3.90 -18.19
N GLU A 154 -10.75 3.60 -19.49
CA GLU A 154 -9.54 3.00 -20.06
C GLU A 154 -8.28 3.85 -19.85
N VAL A 155 -8.42 5.18 -19.85
CA VAL A 155 -7.32 6.09 -19.53
C VAL A 155 -6.85 5.92 -18.09
N PHE A 156 -7.78 5.68 -17.16
CA PHE A 156 -7.46 5.48 -15.75
C PHE A 156 -6.85 4.09 -15.50
N LEU A 157 -7.41 3.05 -16.11
CA LEU A 157 -7.04 1.65 -15.87
C LEU A 157 -5.89 1.14 -16.75
N GLY A 158 -5.61 1.82 -17.87
CA GLY A 158 -4.67 1.37 -18.90
C GLY A 158 -5.19 0.23 -19.78
N MET A 159 -6.45 -0.16 -19.60
CA MET A 159 -7.16 -1.15 -20.43
C MET A 159 -8.67 -0.95 -20.26
N ASN A 160 -9.47 -1.54 -21.16
CA ASN A 160 -10.92 -1.47 -21.06
C ASN A 160 -11.43 -1.96 -19.68
N ASN A 161 -12.45 -1.29 -19.14
CA ASN A 161 -13.01 -1.54 -17.81
C ASN A 161 -13.39 -3.01 -17.56
N ALA A 162 -14.07 -3.66 -18.52
CA ALA A 162 -14.45 -5.07 -18.38
C ALA A 162 -13.23 -6.01 -18.37
N ALA A 163 -12.24 -5.73 -19.23
CA ALA A 163 -10.99 -6.47 -19.27
C ALA A 163 -10.22 -6.33 -17.95
N TYR A 164 -10.19 -5.13 -17.38
CA TYR A 164 -9.57 -4.88 -16.08
C TYR A 164 -10.28 -5.66 -14.96
N CYS A 165 -11.61 -5.69 -14.94
CA CYS A 165 -12.37 -6.46 -13.96
C CYS A 165 -12.02 -7.96 -14.02
N ALA A 166 -11.91 -8.54 -15.23
CA ALA A 166 -11.47 -9.93 -15.39
C ALA A 166 -10.00 -10.11 -14.97
N TRP A 167 -9.13 -9.17 -15.33
CA TRP A 167 -7.72 -9.19 -15.00
C TRP A 167 -7.50 -9.18 -13.48
N ILE A 168 -8.14 -8.28 -12.74
CA ILE A 168 -7.88 -8.13 -11.30
C ILE A 168 -8.37 -9.30 -10.47
N MET A 169 -9.35 -10.06 -10.98
CA MET A 169 -9.84 -11.29 -10.36
C MET A 169 -8.82 -12.44 -10.40
N ASN A 170 -7.87 -12.42 -11.33
CA ASN A 170 -6.84 -13.45 -11.42
C ASN A 170 -5.79 -13.29 -10.31
N ARG A 171 -5.61 -14.35 -9.50
CA ARG A 171 -4.70 -14.36 -8.33
C ARG A 171 -3.23 -14.12 -8.66
N VAL A 172 -2.79 -14.32 -9.90
CA VAL A 172 -1.40 -14.07 -10.31
C VAL A 172 -1.11 -12.58 -10.53
N ASN A 173 -2.14 -11.78 -10.77
CA ASN A 173 -2.00 -10.37 -11.07
C ASN A 173 -1.80 -9.57 -9.78
N TRP A 174 -0.77 -8.72 -9.79
CA TRP A 174 -0.40 -7.94 -8.62
C TRP A 174 -1.30 -6.72 -8.47
N GLY A 175 -1.57 -6.37 -7.22
CA GLY A 175 -2.19 -5.10 -6.89
C GLY A 175 -1.16 -3.96 -6.76
N GLY A 176 -1.63 -2.73 -6.83
CA GLY A 176 -0.84 -1.50 -6.72
C GLY A 176 -1.69 -0.27 -6.41
N GLY A 177 -1.26 0.89 -6.90
CA GLY A 177 -1.84 2.18 -6.50
C GLY A 177 -3.30 2.40 -6.90
N ILE A 178 -3.76 1.81 -8.01
CA ILE A 178 -5.16 1.88 -8.44
C ILE A 178 -6.05 1.14 -7.41
N GLU A 179 -5.69 -0.10 -7.07
CA GLU A 179 -6.48 -0.88 -6.12
C GLU A 179 -6.44 -0.31 -4.71
N LEU A 180 -5.31 0.27 -4.28
CA LEU A 180 -5.22 0.98 -3.01
C LEU A 180 -6.13 2.22 -2.97
N SER A 181 -6.24 2.99 -4.05
CA SER A 181 -7.14 4.15 -4.10
C SER A 181 -8.61 3.74 -4.06
N ILE A 182 -8.96 2.68 -4.80
CA ILE A 182 -10.31 2.10 -4.80
C ILE A 182 -10.67 1.57 -3.41
N MET A 183 -9.78 0.82 -2.76
CA MET A 183 -10.05 0.30 -1.41
C MET A 183 -10.10 1.41 -0.36
N ALA A 184 -9.28 2.46 -0.48
CA ALA A 184 -9.37 3.63 0.40
C ALA A 184 -10.77 4.28 0.31
N LYS A 185 -11.31 4.43 -0.90
CA LYS A 185 -12.67 4.92 -1.16
C LYS A 185 -13.73 3.96 -0.61
N HIS A 186 -13.64 2.67 -0.94
CA HIS A 186 -14.59 1.64 -0.50
C HIS A 186 -14.73 1.58 1.02
N TYR A 187 -13.61 1.64 1.74
CA TYR A 187 -13.62 1.59 3.18
C TYR A 187 -13.91 2.97 3.82
N GLY A 188 -13.64 4.08 3.14
CA GLY A 188 -13.68 5.40 3.75
C GLY A 188 -12.56 5.60 4.77
N ARG A 189 -11.34 5.11 4.44
CA ARG A 189 -10.12 5.26 5.24
C ARG A 189 -8.96 5.62 4.34
N GLU A 190 -8.02 6.37 4.88
CA GLU A 190 -6.72 6.57 4.24
C GLU A 190 -5.90 5.29 4.30
N ILE A 191 -5.14 5.03 3.23
CA ILE A 191 -4.14 3.96 3.21
C ILE A 191 -2.78 4.60 2.96
N ALA A 192 -1.90 4.59 3.96
CA ALA A 192 -0.53 5.05 3.82
C ALA A 192 0.38 3.88 3.41
N ALA A 193 0.84 3.87 2.16
CA ALA A 193 1.79 2.89 1.65
C ALA A 193 3.21 3.46 1.69
N TRP A 194 4.05 2.94 2.59
CA TRP A 194 5.43 3.38 2.78
C TRP A 194 6.37 2.61 1.87
N ASN A 195 7.02 3.30 0.93
CA ASN A 195 8.03 2.70 0.05
C ASN A 195 9.42 2.78 0.69
N ILE A 196 10.02 1.61 0.94
CA ILE A 196 11.34 1.47 1.57
C ILE A 196 12.43 2.11 0.71
N GLU A 197 12.47 1.88 -0.60
CA GLU A 197 13.50 2.43 -1.49
C GLU A 197 13.57 3.97 -1.38
N THR A 198 12.41 4.62 -1.44
CA THR A 198 12.33 6.09 -1.40
C THR A 198 12.29 6.69 0.02
N ALA A 199 12.16 5.84 1.04
CA ALA A 199 11.88 6.21 2.42
C ALA A 199 10.70 7.21 2.58
N LYS A 200 9.66 7.09 1.74
CA LYS A 200 8.50 7.99 1.71
C LYS A 200 7.18 7.23 1.67
N GLY A 201 6.17 7.81 2.31
CA GLY A 201 4.79 7.34 2.29
C GLY A 201 3.98 8.01 1.19
N LEU A 202 3.13 7.22 0.53
CA LEU A 202 2.03 7.73 -0.29
C LEU A 202 0.72 7.43 0.42
N VAL A 203 -0.05 8.48 0.72
CA VAL A 203 -1.36 8.34 1.37
C VAL A 203 -2.44 8.41 0.31
N PHE A 204 -3.20 7.31 0.16
CA PHE A 204 -4.36 7.21 -0.71
C PHE A 204 -5.61 7.64 0.05
N GLY A 205 -6.44 8.51 -0.54
CA GLY A 205 -7.66 9.04 0.08
C GLY A 205 -7.43 10.21 1.05
N GLU A 206 -6.22 10.78 1.07
CA GLU A 206 -5.85 11.93 1.93
C GLU A 206 -6.77 13.14 1.69
N GLU A 207 -7.12 13.38 0.43
CA GLU A 207 -7.98 14.48 0.00
C GLU A 207 -9.45 14.30 0.38
N SER A 208 -9.85 13.09 0.76
CA SER A 208 -11.26 12.77 1.06
C SER A 208 -11.64 13.12 2.51
N GLY A 209 -10.68 13.59 3.32
CA GLY A 209 -10.94 13.99 4.70
C GLY A 209 -11.25 12.82 5.65
N TYR A 210 -10.87 11.59 5.29
CA TYR A 210 -11.12 10.43 6.13
C TYR A 210 -10.43 10.56 7.49
N GLN A 211 -11.16 10.22 8.55
CA GLN A 211 -10.66 10.38 9.92
C GLN A 211 -9.73 9.26 10.36
N LYS A 212 -9.72 8.14 9.65
CA LYS A 212 -8.92 6.96 9.99
C LYS A 212 -7.94 6.64 8.87
N GLN A 213 -6.76 6.20 9.26
CA GLN A 213 -5.68 5.76 8.39
C GLN A 213 -5.19 4.38 8.82
N VAL A 214 -4.86 3.55 7.83
CA VAL A 214 -4.10 2.30 7.99
C VAL A 214 -2.76 2.40 7.27
N MET A 215 -1.81 1.53 7.59
CA MET A 215 -0.46 1.61 7.05
C MET A 215 0.04 0.29 6.46
N LEU A 216 0.67 0.38 5.31
CA LEU A 216 1.37 -0.70 4.62
C LEU A 216 2.84 -0.33 4.42
N ILE A 217 3.71 -1.32 4.25
CA ILE A 217 5.11 -1.10 3.86
C ILE A 217 5.43 -1.91 2.61
N TYR A 218 6.14 -1.29 1.67
CA TYR A 218 6.42 -1.81 0.34
C TYR A 218 7.92 -1.83 0.08
N ASN A 219 8.44 -2.98 -0.39
CA ASN A 219 9.87 -3.17 -0.64
C ASN A 219 10.25 -3.12 -2.12
N GLY A 220 9.34 -2.78 -3.03
CA GLY A 220 9.61 -2.79 -4.48
C GLY A 220 8.99 -3.96 -5.25
N ILE A 221 8.63 -5.06 -4.56
CA ILE A 221 7.92 -6.22 -5.12
C ILE A 221 6.89 -6.85 -4.16
N HIS A 222 6.86 -6.45 -2.89
CA HIS A 222 6.07 -7.08 -1.84
C HIS A 222 5.53 -6.05 -0.84
N TYR A 223 4.31 -6.28 -0.36
CA TYR A 223 3.63 -5.48 0.65
C TYR A 223 3.48 -6.27 1.95
N ASP A 224 3.81 -5.60 3.06
CA ASP A 224 3.48 -6.04 4.41
C ASP A 224 2.58 -5.03 5.11
N ALA A 225 1.93 -5.47 6.19
CA ALA A 225 1.15 -4.60 7.05
C ALA A 225 2.02 -3.93 8.12
N LEU A 226 1.67 -2.69 8.48
CA LEU A 226 2.18 -2.04 9.68
C LEU A 226 1.06 -1.95 10.71
N ALA A 227 1.38 -2.25 11.96
CA ALA A 227 0.45 -2.22 13.07
C ALA A 227 1.04 -1.51 14.29
N ILE A 228 0.17 -0.98 15.15
CA ILE A 228 0.53 -0.44 16.46
C ILE A 228 0.36 -1.59 17.44
N SER A 229 1.44 -1.96 18.13
CA SER A 229 1.47 -3.12 19.01
C SER A 229 2.09 -2.77 20.37
N PRO A 230 1.75 -3.47 21.46
CA PRO A 230 2.44 -3.31 22.75
C PRO A 230 3.93 -3.63 22.68
N GLY A 231 4.35 -4.47 21.72
CA GLY A 231 5.74 -4.85 21.50
C GLY A 231 5.92 -5.77 20.30
N PRO A 232 7.16 -5.99 19.82
CA PRO A 232 7.43 -6.83 18.66
C PRO A 232 7.08 -8.31 18.83
N LYS A 233 6.96 -8.78 20.07
CA LYS A 233 6.58 -10.15 20.43
C LYS A 233 5.13 -10.27 20.89
N ALA A 234 4.38 -9.18 20.92
CA ALA A 234 2.98 -9.21 21.29
C ALA A 234 2.16 -9.94 20.20
N PRO A 235 1.13 -10.69 20.60
CA PRO A 235 0.29 -11.42 19.66
C PRO A 235 -0.44 -10.44 18.72
N GLU A 236 -0.66 -10.88 17.48
CA GLU A 236 -1.35 -10.08 16.45
C GLU A 236 -2.79 -9.69 16.84
N SER A 237 -3.40 -10.39 17.81
CA SER A 237 -4.71 -10.04 18.36
C SER A 237 -4.72 -8.76 19.20
N GLU A 238 -3.55 -8.29 19.65
CA GLU A 238 -3.39 -7.03 20.40
C GLU A 238 -3.03 -5.85 19.49
N ASP A 239 -2.93 -6.08 18.18
CA ASP A 239 -2.58 -5.04 17.24
C ASP A 239 -3.74 -4.07 17.02
N VAL A 240 -3.40 -2.79 16.95
CA VAL A 240 -4.29 -1.72 16.48
C VAL A 240 -3.79 -1.27 15.12
N THR A 241 -4.64 -1.37 14.10
CA THR A 241 -4.27 -1.10 12.70
C THR A 241 -4.87 0.20 12.16
N GLU A 242 -5.97 0.67 12.76
CA GLU A 242 -6.62 1.94 12.40
C GLU A 242 -6.34 3.03 13.45
N PHE A 243 -6.02 4.23 13.01
CA PHE A 243 -5.83 5.39 13.89
C PHE A 243 -6.19 6.69 13.18
N ASN A 244 -6.42 7.77 13.93
CA ASN A 244 -6.58 9.10 13.33
C ASN A 244 -5.21 9.80 13.21
N PRO A 245 -4.68 10.01 11.99
CA PRO A 245 -3.33 10.55 11.78
C PRO A 245 -3.20 12.02 12.19
N ARG A 246 -4.31 12.74 12.34
CA ARG A 246 -4.35 14.18 12.64
C ARG A 246 -4.24 14.46 14.14
N THR A 247 -4.46 13.46 15.00
CA THR A 247 -4.32 13.58 16.45
C THR A 247 -2.85 13.62 16.89
N LYS A 248 -2.57 14.08 18.12
CA LYS A 248 -1.21 14.05 18.69
C LYS A 248 -0.61 12.64 18.66
N ARG A 249 -1.38 11.63 19.07
CA ARG A 249 -0.99 10.22 19.01
C ARG A 249 -0.79 9.75 17.57
N GLY A 250 -1.67 10.13 16.66
CA GLY A 250 -1.56 9.80 15.23
C GLY A 250 -0.26 10.29 14.60
N LYS A 251 0.12 11.54 14.87
CA LYS A 251 1.39 12.11 14.39
C LYS A 251 2.60 11.32 14.89
N MET A 252 2.55 10.81 16.12
CA MET A 252 3.61 9.94 16.66
C MET A 252 3.67 8.58 15.98
N ILE A 253 2.52 8.00 15.64
CA ILE A 253 2.44 6.73 14.90
C ILE A 253 3.04 6.90 13.50
N VAL A 254 2.67 7.96 12.79
CA VAL A 254 3.21 8.30 11.46
C VAL A 254 4.74 8.50 11.52
N ALA A 255 5.23 9.23 12.53
CA ALA A 255 6.67 9.44 12.72
C ALA A 255 7.41 8.12 13.01
N ALA A 256 6.83 7.24 13.83
CA ALA A 256 7.41 5.92 14.11
C ALA A 256 7.42 5.02 12.86
N ALA A 257 6.37 5.07 12.03
CA ALA A 257 6.32 4.34 10.75
C ALA A 257 7.38 4.86 9.76
N GLN A 258 7.50 6.17 9.57
CA GLN A 258 8.56 6.79 8.77
C GLN A 258 9.94 6.33 9.25
N LYS A 259 10.17 6.33 10.57
CA LYS A 259 11.45 5.89 11.13
C LYS A 259 11.72 4.40 10.89
N LEU A 260 10.70 3.54 10.98
CA LEU A 260 10.82 2.11 10.69
C LEU A 260 11.27 1.91 9.24
N VAL A 261 10.70 2.68 8.31
CA VAL A 261 11.00 2.62 6.89
C VAL A 261 12.44 3.09 6.63
N GLU A 262 12.88 4.19 7.24
CA GLU A 262 14.28 4.66 7.18
C GLU A 262 15.27 3.62 7.68
N LEU A 263 14.98 2.96 8.80
CA LEU A 263 15.84 1.90 9.35
C LEU A 263 15.87 0.67 8.44
N THR A 264 14.74 0.35 7.80
CA THR A 264 14.65 -0.75 6.83
C THR A 264 15.42 -0.42 5.55
N ASN A 265 15.35 0.83 5.08
CA ASN A 265 16.09 1.34 3.94
C ASN A 265 17.60 1.31 4.18
N LYS A 266 18.07 1.78 5.35
CA LYS A 266 19.50 1.72 5.73
C LYS A 266 20.05 0.29 5.78
N GLY A 267 19.20 -0.69 6.07
CA GLY A 267 19.54 -2.11 6.00
C GLY A 267 19.44 -2.69 4.60
N SER A 268 19.18 -1.89 3.56
CA SER A 268 19.00 -2.30 2.16
C SER A 268 17.98 -3.42 1.95
N GLN A 269 16.93 -3.47 2.78
CA GLN A 269 15.88 -4.50 2.70
C GLN A 269 14.79 -4.13 1.67
N PHE A 270 15.19 -3.84 0.43
CA PHE A 270 14.30 -3.53 -0.68
C PHE A 270 14.87 -3.99 -2.03
N VAL A 271 13.99 -4.13 -3.01
CA VAL A 271 14.31 -4.43 -4.41
C VAL A 271 14.20 -3.11 -5.18
N SER A 272 15.35 -2.58 -5.60
CA SER A 272 15.40 -1.37 -6.42
C SER A 272 15.09 -1.69 -7.88
N ASN A 273 14.14 -0.96 -8.45
CA ASN A 273 13.86 -0.95 -9.89
C ASN A 273 14.49 0.26 -10.59
N SER A 274 15.40 0.96 -9.89
CA SER A 274 16.15 2.07 -10.47
C SER A 274 17.17 1.53 -11.47
N PRO A 275 17.30 2.13 -12.67
CA PRO A 275 18.29 1.71 -13.63
C PRO A 275 19.70 1.80 -13.05
N LYS A 276 20.47 0.73 -13.19
CA LYS A 276 21.86 0.63 -12.74
C LYS A 276 22.85 0.77 -13.90
N LEU A 277 22.36 0.64 -15.12
CA LEU A 277 23.17 0.58 -16.34
C LEU A 277 22.56 1.53 -17.38
N ARG A 278 23.43 2.20 -18.15
CA ARG A 278 23.06 3.07 -19.26
C ARG A 278 23.88 2.70 -20.48
N CYS A 279 23.24 2.47 -21.62
CA CYS A 279 23.96 2.37 -22.89
C CYS A 279 24.59 3.73 -23.24
N SER A 280 25.90 3.77 -23.44
CA SER A 280 26.61 5.00 -23.77
C SER A 280 26.26 5.50 -25.17
N ASP A 281 25.85 4.60 -26.08
CA ASP A 281 25.54 4.90 -27.47
C ASP A 281 24.15 5.53 -27.63
N CYS A 282 23.10 4.93 -27.07
CA CYS A 282 21.70 5.41 -27.22
C CYS A 282 21.06 5.94 -25.93
N LYS A 283 21.79 5.94 -24.81
CA LYS A 283 21.32 6.40 -23.50
C LYS A 283 20.16 5.60 -22.90
N ALA A 284 19.82 4.45 -23.47
CA ALA A 284 18.86 3.51 -22.90
C ALA A 284 19.30 3.07 -21.49
N LEU A 285 18.34 2.94 -20.58
CA LEU A 285 18.55 2.66 -19.17
C LEU A 285 18.05 1.26 -18.82
N PHE A 286 18.85 0.50 -18.08
CA PHE A 286 18.55 -0.89 -17.72
C PHE A 286 18.68 -1.11 -16.22
N THR A 287 17.78 -1.91 -15.67
CA THR A 287 17.76 -2.25 -14.25
C THR A 287 18.61 -3.48 -13.94
N SER A 288 18.79 -4.34 -14.94
CA SER A 288 19.55 -5.58 -14.85
C SER A 288 20.49 -5.77 -16.02
N GLN A 289 21.49 -6.62 -15.81
CA GLN A 289 22.42 -7.04 -16.86
C GLN A 289 21.71 -7.86 -17.95
N ILE A 290 20.66 -8.61 -17.61
CA ILE A 290 19.87 -9.39 -18.58
C ILE A 290 19.19 -8.47 -19.60
N GLU A 291 18.57 -7.38 -19.14
CA GLU A 291 17.96 -6.38 -20.02
C GLU A 291 19.00 -5.72 -20.92
N MET A 292 20.16 -5.36 -20.34
CA MET A 292 21.29 -4.79 -21.06
C MET A 292 21.82 -5.74 -22.15
N GLU A 293 21.97 -7.03 -21.85
CA GLU A 293 22.45 -8.04 -22.81
C GLU A 293 21.45 -8.27 -23.96
N LYS A 294 20.15 -8.27 -23.66
CA LYS A 294 19.11 -8.32 -24.71
C LYS A 294 19.19 -7.12 -25.62
N HIS A 295 19.36 -5.92 -25.06
CA HIS A 295 19.56 -4.69 -25.83
C HIS A 295 20.84 -4.75 -26.67
N ALA A 296 21.97 -5.18 -26.09
CA ALA A 296 23.24 -5.35 -26.80
C ALA A 296 23.11 -6.26 -28.02
N LYS A 297 22.41 -7.39 -27.88
CA LYS A 297 22.15 -8.34 -28.97
C LYS A 297 21.24 -7.77 -30.05
N ALA A 298 20.23 -6.99 -29.66
CA ALA A 298 19.26 -6.43 -30.60
C ALA A 298 19.79 -5.20 -31.36
N SER A 299 20.58 -4.35 -30.70
CA SER A 299 21.05 -3.07 -31.27
C SER A 299 22.51 -3.08 -31.70
N GLY A 300 23.29 -4.09 -31.32
CA GLY A 300 24.75 -4.13 -31.54
C GLY A 300 25.55 -3.18 -30.65
N HIS A 301 24.91 -2.49 -29.70
CA HIS A 301 25.60 -1.56 -28.80
C HIS A 301 26.38 -2.32 -27.72
N GLN A 302 27.62 -1.90 -27.47
CA GLN A 302 28.52 -2.58 -26.54
C GLN A 302 29.06 -1.69 -25.41
N LYS A 303 28.83 -0.37 -25.47
CA LYS A 303 29.30 0.56 -24.46
C LYS A 303 28.21 0.81 -23.43
N TYR A 304 28.51 0.51 -22.16
CA TYR A 304 27.59 0.71 -21.04
C TYR A 304 28.31 1.35 -19.86
N ASP A 305 27.63 2.30 -19.24
CA ASP A 305 28.05 3.00 -18.05
C ASP A 305 27.19 2.57 -16.86
N GLN A 306 27.78 2.47 -15.67
CA GLN A 306 26.99 2.36 -14.45
C GLN A 306 26.31 3.70 -14.14
N VAL A 307 25.03 3.64 -13.80
CA VAL A 307 24.26 4.78 -13.35
C VAL A 307 24.33 4.81 -11.83
N LYS A 308 24.87 5.90 -11.29
CA LYS A 308 24.90 6.18 -9.84
C LYS A 308 23.55 6.72 -9.37
#